data_AF-A0A958IPU6-F1
#
_entry.id   AF-A0A958IPU6-F1
#
_cell.length_a   1.000
_cell.length_b   1.000
_cell.length_c   1.000
_cell.angle_alpha   90.00
_cell.angle_beta   90.00
_cell.angle_gamma   90.00
#
_symmetry.space_group_name_H-M   'P 1'
#
loop_
_entity.id
_entity.type
_entity.pdbx_description
1 polymer ?
#
loop_
_entity_poly.entity_id
_entity_poly.type
_entity_poly.pdbx_seq_one_letter_code
_entity_poly.pdbx_strand_id
1 'polypeptide(L)'
;MTRKQDPFDFPLHQDIAYRFDGLYQWLHRKYQLQPVEITLGKQVVRIYKVADSDRVLNEVLEGTGDAALDNPYWGELWPSAVRLAEYLCREEGTLAGKRVLELGCGMGLAGIAAHIAGAEVLLSDIAEDALRLAELNWIVNFYSAPQLRRIDWLAPDCPERFEVILAADVAYEERLFRPFIHTLDQLLAPEGCLYLSEPNRKIARTFFTLLAESGFDSERQASVGESTGGDMAPTIYRVCRKG
;
A
#
# COMPACT_ATOMS: atom_id res chain seq x y z
N MET A 1 1.01 37.60 -21.38
CA MET A 1 1.56 36.76 -20.29
C MET A 1 0.47 36.61 -19.25
N THR A 2 -0.14 35.44 -19.20
CA THR A 2 -1.16 35.06 -18.21
C THR A 2 -0.90 33.58 -17.92
N ARG A 3 -0.60 33.25 -16.66
CA ARG A 3 -0.33 31.88 -16.19
C ARG A 3 -1.51 30.98 -16.60
N LYS A 4 -1.23 29.85 -17.24
CA LYS A 4 -2.22 28.76 -17.35
C LYS A 4 -2.42 28.20 -15.94
N GLN A 5 -3.65 28.20 -15.46
CA GLN A 5 -4.05 27.57 -14.20
C GLN A 5 -3.76 26.08 -14.23
N ASP A 6 -3.29 25.55 -13.11
CA ASP A 6 -3.10 24.13 -12.86
C ASP A 6 -4.50 23.47 -12.77
N PRO A 7 -4.79 22.40 -13.55
CA PRO A 7 -6.08 21.73 -13.51
C PRO A 7 -6.41 21.02 -12.18
N PHE A 8 -5.53 21.09 -11.17
CA PHE A 8 -5.70 20.46 -9.86
C PHE A 8 -5.89 21.45 -8.68
N ASP A 9 -6.20 22.72 -8.95
CA ASP A 9 -6.46 23.72 -7.90
C ASP A 9 -7.97 23.91 -7.64
N PHE A 10 -8.51 23.31 -6.56
CA PHE A 10 -9.92 23.43 -6.17
C PHE A 10 -10.13 23.68 -4.65
N PRO A 11 -11.04 24.59 -4.25
CA PRO A 11 -11.32 24.90 -2.84
C PRO A 11 -12.39 24.00 -2.18
N LEU A 12 -12.13 23.65 -0.91
CA LEU A 12 -12.81 22.64 -0.08
C LEU A 12 -14.21 23.01 0.43
N HIS A 13 -15.19 22.15 0.12
CA HIS A 13 -16.15 21.50 1.05
C HIS A 13 -17.31 20.80 0.28
N GLN A 14 -17.59 21.21 -0.97
CA GLN A 14 -18.48 20.47 -1.90
C GLN A 14 -17.71 19.46 -2.77
N ASP A 15 -16.40 19.64 -2.93
CA ASP A 15 -15.57 18.87 -3.85
C ASP A 15 -15.35 17.41 -3.40
N ILE A 16 -15.18 17.15 -2.11
CA ILE A 16 -14.80 15.80 -1.67
C ILE A 16 -15.92 14.75 -1.89
N ALA A 17 -17.19 15.16 -1.77
CA ALA A 17 -18.32 14.31 -2.07
C ALA A 17 -18.44 14.07 -3.59
N TYR A 18 -18.25 15.11 -4.40
CA TYR A 18 -18.21 14.97 -5.87
C TYR A 18 -17.03 14.13 -6.35
N ARG A 19 -15.87 14.26 -5.70
CA ARG A 19 -14.68 13.45 -5.95
C ARG A 19 -14.93 12.00 -5.59
N PHE A 20 -15.54 11.73 -4.43
CA PHE A 20 -15.96 10.39 -4.04
C PHE A 20 -16.89 9.78 -5.08
N ASP A 21 -17.97 10.47 -5.46
CA ASP A 21 -18.92 9.99 -6.46
C ASP A 21 -18.25 9.76 -7.82
N GLY A 22 -17.37 10.68 -8.23
CA GLY A 22 -16.61 10.57 -9.47
C GLY A 22 -15.68 9.35 -9.49
N LEU A 23 -14.94 9.11 -8.40
CA LEU A 23 -14.08 7.94 -8.23
C LEU A 23 -14.91 6.65 -8.22
N TYR A 24 -16.00 6.63 -7.44
CA TYR A 24 -16.88 5.46 -7.33
C TYR A 24 -17.48 5.10 -8.70
N GLN A 25 -18.05 6.07 -9.41
CA GLN A 25 -18.60 5.85 -10.76
C GLN A 25 -17.53 5.40 -11.74
N TRP A 26 -16.32 5.98 -11.66
CA TRP A 26 -15.22 5.61 -12.53
C TRP A 26 -14.81 4.16 -12.34
N LEU A 27 -14.63 3.72 -11.08
CA LEU A 27 -14.25 2.36 -10.72
C LEU A 27 -15.38 1.37 -11.00
N HIS A 28 -16.63 1.72 -10.66
CA HIS A 28 -17.79 0.86 -10.85
C HIS A 28 -18.08 0.57 -12.33
N ARG A 29 -17.66 1.41 -13.26
CA ARG A 29 -17.75 1.10 -14.70
C ARG A 29 -16.91 -0.11 -15.11
N LYS A 30 -15.83 -0.39 -14.38
CA LYS A 30 -14.88 -1.47 -14.68
C LYS A 30 -15.02 -2.66 -13.73
N TYR A 31 -15.34 -2.39 -12.46
CA TYR A 31 -15.27 -3.37 -11.38
C TYR A 31 -16.56 -3.41 -10.56
N GLN A 32 -16.92 -4.58 -10.06
CA GLN A 32 -17.92 -4.69 -9.01
C GLN A 32 -17.26 -4.37 -7.66
N LEU A 33 -17.60 -3.23 -7.08
CA LEU A 33 -17.07 -2.82 -5.78
C LEU A 33 -17.90 -3.42 -4.63
N GLN A 34 -17.22 -4.01 -3.66
CA GLN A 34 -17.81 -4.57 -2.44
C GLN A 34 -17.28 -3.82 -1.22
N PRO A 35 -18.14 -3.23 -0.37
CA PRO A 35 -17.72 -2.65 0.89
C PRO A 35 -17.34 -3.75 1.90
N VAL A 36 -16.31 -3.48 2.70
CA VAL A 36 -15.81 -4.33 3.77
C VAL A 36 -15.51 -3.45 4.98
N GLU A 37 -15.89 -3.91 6.16
CA GLU A 37 -15.52 -3.29 7.43
C GLU A 37 -14.37 -4.08 8.07
N ILE A 38 -13.35 -3.39 8.54
CA ILE A 38 -12.18 -3.97 9.20
C ILE A 38 -12.02 -3.30 10.56
N THR A 39 -11.88 -4.09 11.61
CA THR A 39 -11.64 -3.56 12.96
C THR A 39 -10.14 -3.43 13.18
N LEU A 40 -9.66 -2.19 13.34
CA LEU A 40 -8.27 -1.88 13.65
C LEU A 40 -8.20 -1.27 15.07
N GLY A 41 -7.83 -2.10 16.04
CA GLY A 41 -7.83 -1.71 17.45
C GLY A 41 -9.23 -1.33 17.93
N LYS A 42 -9.44 -0.04 18.25
CA LYS A 42 -10.74 0.51 18.68
C LYS A 42 -11.53 1.15 17.54
N GLN A 43 -10.97 1.21 16.34
CA GLN A 43 -11.57 1.87 15.19
C GLN A 43 -12.13 0.83 14.21
N VAL A 44 -13.20 1.20 13.53
CA VAL A 44 -13.73 0.43 12.40
C VAL A 44 -13.44 1.24 11.13
N VAL A 45 -12.65 0.65 10.25
CA VAL A 45 -12.31 1.22 8.94
C VAL A 45 -13.23 0.60 7.89
N ARG A 46 -13.75 1.42 7.00
CA ARG A 46 -14.55 0.97 5.85
C ARG A 46 -13.73 1.10 4.58
N ILE A 47 -13.66 0.05 3.79
CA ILE A 47 -13.01 0.09 2.48
C ILE A 47 -13.88 -0.59 1.43
N TYR A 48 -13.70 -0.22 0.17
CA TYR A 48 -14.21 -0.94 -0.99
C TYR A 48 -13.09 -1.83 -1.55
N LYS A 49 -13.41 -3.09 -1.82
CA LYS A 49 -12.57 -4.02 -2.59
C LYS A 49 -13.24 -4.40 -3.90
N VAL A 50 -12.49 -5.01 -4.83
CA VAL A 50 -13.09 -5.65 -6.01
C VAL A 50 -13.69 -6.99 -5.57
N ALA A 51 -14.97 -7.22 -5.90
CA ALA A 51 -15.72 -8.38 -5.42
C ALA A 51 -15.22 -9.71 -6.00
N ASP A 52 -14.80 -9.71 -7.27
CA ASP A 52 -14.36 -10.89 -8.02
C ASP A 52 -13.00 -10.63 -8.68
N SER A 53 -11.96 -10.51 -7.84
CA SER A 53 -10.58 -10.30 -8.31
C SER A 53 -10.09 -11.45 -9.18
N ASP A 54 -10.57 -12.68 -8.95
CA ASP A 54 -10.22 -13.87 -9.73
C ASP A 54 -10.73 -13.77 -11.16
N ARG A 55 -11.96 -13.29 -11.36
CA ARG A 55 -12.48 -13.01 -12.70
C ARG A 55 -11.67 -11.94 -13.41
N VAL A 56 -11.35 -10.82 -12.75
CA VAL A 56 -10.53 -9.76 -13.38
C VAL A 56 -9.15 -10.32 -13.74
N LEU A 57 -8.57 -11.16 -12.89
CA LEU A 57 -7.29 -11.82 -13.16
C LEU A 57 -7.38 -12.71 -14.41
N ASN A 58 -8.45 -13.49 -14.52
CA ASN A 58 -8.69 -14.34 -15.69
C ASN A 58 -8.89 -13.50 -16.97
N GLU A 59 -9.64 -12.40 -16.93
CA GLU A 59 -9.86 -11.51 -18.09
C GLU A 59 -8.54 -10.86 -18.60
N VAL A 60 -7.63 -10.54 -17.69
CA VAL A 60 -6.28 -10.01 -17.99
C VAL A 60 -5.38 -11.10 -18.59
N LEU A 61 -5.41 -12.31 -18.01
CA LEU A 61 -4.65 -13.47 -18.50
C LEU A 61 -5.13 -13.95 -19.88
N GLU A 62 -6.41 -13.77 -20.20
CA GLU A 62 -7.03 -14.12 -21.48
C GLU A 62 -6.74 -13.10 -22.61
N GLY A 63 -5.93 -12.06 -22.36
CA GLY A 63 -5.31 -11.24 -23.39
C GLY A 63 -6.16 -10.07 -23.90
N THR A 64 -7.09 -9.56 -23.09
CA THR A 64 -7.88 -8.36 -23.41
C THR A 64 -7.31 -7.06 -22.79
N GLY A 65 -6.25 -7.16 -21.98
CA GLY A 65 -5.58 -6.04 -21.31
C GLY A 65 -4.06 -6.03 -21.51
N ASP A 66 -3.39 -4.93 -21.13
CA ASP A 66 -1.94 -4.80 -21.24
C ASP A 66 -1.26 -5.55 -20.07
N ALA A 67 -0.78 -6.76 -20.38
CA ALA A 67 -0.41 -7.79 -19.41
C ALA A 67 0.71 -7.44 -18.41
N ALA A 68 1.39 -6.30 -18.55
CA ALA A 68 2.44 -5.87 -17.63
C ALA A 68 1.99 -4.84 -16.58
N LEU A 69 0.85 -4.16 -16.79
CA LEU A 69 0.39 -3.06 -15.94
C LEU A 69 -1.02 -3.27 -15.37
N ASP A 70 -1.78 -4.24 -15.90
CA ASP A 70 -3.18 -4.52 -15.52
C ASP A 70 -3.34 -5.72 -14.57
N ASN A 71 -2.32 -6.11 -13.80
CA ASN A 71 -2.47 -7.25 -12.90
C ASN A 71 -3.39 -6.87 -11.71
N PRO A 72 -4.61 -7.44 -11.60
CA PRO A 72 -5.65 -6.92 -10.72
C PRO A 72 -5.48 -7.33 -9.25
N TYR A 73 -4.31 -7.86 -8.88
CA TYR A 73 -3.98 -8.16 -7.48
C TYR A 73 -4.17 -6.95 -6.56
N TRP A 74 -4.05 -5.73 -7.07
CA TRP A 74 -4.30 -4.50 -6.30
C TRP A 74 -5.75 -4.38 -5.79
N GLY A 75 -6.71 -5.05 -6.43
CA GLY A 75 -8.13 -5.00 -6.09
C GLY A 75 -8.56 -5.97 -4.99
N GLU A 76 -7.69 -6.90 -4.59
CA GLU A 76 -7.97 -7.91 -3.57
C GLU A 76 -7.50 -7.46 -2.18
N LEU A 77 -8.28 -7.81 -1.16
CA LEU A 77 -7.91 -7.57 0.23
C LEU A 77 -6.98 -8.68 0.73
N TRP A 78 -5.68 -8.50 0.54
CA TRP A 78 -4.68 -9.48 0.96
C TRP A 78 -4.56 -9.59 2.49
N PRO A 79 -4.43 -10.82 3.04
CA PRO A 79 -4.20 -11.01 4.48
C PRO A 79 -3.00 -10.23 5.02
N SER A 80 -1.97 -10.02 4.21
CA SER A 80 -0.79 -9.24 4.58
C SER A 80 -1.11 -7.75 4.82
N ALA A 81 -2.01 -7.17 4.03
CA ALA A 81 -2.43 -5.78 4.22
C ALA A 81 -3.20 -5.62 5.53
N VAL A 82 -4.11 -6.56 5.81
CA VAL A 82 -4.86 -6.61 7.09
C VAL A 82 -3.89 -6.77 8.26
N ARG A 83 -2.95 -7.72 8.16
CA ARG A 83 -1.98 -8.01 9.23
C ARG A 83 -1.06 -6.83 9.51
N LEU A 84 -0.62 -6.12 8.47
CA LEU A 84 0.19 -4.90 8.60
C LEU A 84 -0.63 -3.78 9.24
N ALA A 85 -1.85 -3.54 8.79
CA ALA A 85 -2.74 -2.53 9.36
C ALA A 85 -3.02 -2.76 10.85
N GLU A 86 -3.31 -4.01 11.25
CA GLU A 86 -3.48 -4.39 12.65
C GLU A 86 -2.22 -4.15 13.48
N TYR A 87 -1.05 -4.44 12.91
CA TYR A 87 0.23 -4.20 13.59
C TYR A 87 0.46 -2.70 13.82
N LEU A 88 0.29 -1.87 12.78
CA LEU A 88 0.53 -0.43 12.86
C LEU A 88 -0.41 0.27 13.86
N CYS A 89 -1.68 -0.15 13.95
CA CYS A 89 -2.63 0.42 14.91
C CYS A 89 -2.39 -0.02 16.36
N ARG A 90 -1.62 -1.09 16.62
CA ARG A 90 -1.28 -1.55 17.97
C ARG A 90 -0.07 -0.82 18.56
N GLU A 91 0.88 -0.42 17.72
CA GLU A 91 2.09 0.30 18.10
C GLU A 91 1.82 1.80 18.34
N GLU A 92 0.90 2.11 19.27
CA GLU A 92 0.43 3.47 19.55
C GLU A 92 1.59 4.46 19.70
N GLY A 93 1.58 5.54 18.90
CA GLY A 93 2.54 6.64 18.98
C GLY A 93 3.85 6.45 18.23
N THR A 94 4.16 5.26 17.71
CA THR A 94 5.43 5.03 16.97
C THR A 94 5.50 5.71 15.61
N LEU A 95 4.35 6.01 15.01
CA LEU A 95 4.22 6.66 13.69
C LEU A 95 3.77 8.12 13.76
N ALA A 96 3.43 8.63 14.95
CA ALA A 96 2.91 9.97 15.10
C ALA A 96 3.91 11.02 14.58
N GLY A 97 3.46 11.84 13.62
CA GLY A 97 4.28 12.88 12.99
C GLY A 97 5.36 12.37 12.02
N LYS A 98 5.46 11.04 11.80
CA LYS A 98 6.43 10.49 10.85
C LYS A 98 5.94 10.61 9.42
N ARG A 99 6.87 10.82 8.51
CA ARG A 99 6.62 10.73 7.05
C ARG A 99 6.68 9.28 6.61
N VAL A 100 5.55 8.77 6.12
CA VAL A 100 5.34 7.37 5.77
C VAL A 100 5.03 7.26 4.28
N LEU A 101 5.72 6.35 3.59
CA LEU A 101 5.41 5.96 2.21
C LEU A 101 4.90 4.53 2.19
N GLU A 102 3.77 4.26 1.54
CA GLU A 102 3.36 2.89 1.20
C GLU A 102 3.75 2.58 -0.25
N LEU A 103 4.62 1.59 -0.46
CA LEU A 103 5.01 1.09 -1.79
C LEU A 103 4.11 -0.07 -2.18
N GLY A 104 3.40 0.06 -3.30
CA GLY A 104 2.44 -0.95 -3.75
C GLY A 104 1.21 -0.97 -2.84
N CYS A 105 0.60 0.20 -2.64
CA CYS A 105 -0.48 0.37 -1.67
C CYS A 105 -1.75 -0.39 -2.03
N GLY A 106 -1.93 -0.79 -3.30
CA GLY A 106 -3.16 -1.37 -3.78
C GLY A 106 -4.35 -0.47 -3.40
N MET A 107 -5.24 -1.00 -2.56
CA MET A 107 -6.41 -0.30 -2.06
C MET A 107 -6.19 0.61 -0.82
N GLY A 108 -4.95 0.75 -0.34
CA GLY A 108 -4.52 1.75 0.65
C GLY A 108 -4.72 1.40 2.13
N LEU A 109 -5.00 0.14 2.48
CA LEU A 109 -5.36 -0.23 3.86
C LEU A 109 -4.24 0.04 4.88
N ALA A 110 -2.98 -0.30 4.58
CA ALA A 110 -1.90 -0.11 5.54
C ALA A 110 -1.57 1.38 5.73
N GLY A 111 -1.62 2.19 4.67
CA GLY A 111 -1.49 3.63 4.76
C GLY A 111 -2.65 4.30 5.51
N ILE A 112 -3.90 3.83 5.36
CA ILE A 112 -5.03 4.27 6.19
C ILE A 112 -4.75 3.98 7.67
N ALA A 113 -4.24 2.78 8.00
CA ALA A 113 -3.87 2.42 9.36
C ALA A 113 -2.73 3.28 9.93
N ALA A 114 -1.72 3.59 9.10
CA ALA A 114 -0.64 4.50 9.48
C ALA A 114 -1.16 5.92 9.73
N HIS A 115 -2.09 6.41 8.92
CA HIS A 115 -2.71 7.72 9.11
C HIS A 115 -3.51 7.77 10.42
N ILE A 116 -4.27 6.72 10.73
CA ILE A 116 -4.96 6.54 12.02
C ILE A 116 -3.96 6.59 13.18
N ALA A 117 -2.76 6.03 13.01
CA ALA A 117 -1.67 6.08 13.99
C ALA A 117 -0.94 7.45 14.04
N GLY A 118 -1.41 8.46 13.31
CA GLY A 118 -0.90 9.84 13.35
C GLY A 118 0.21 10.16 12.36
N ALA A 119 0.44 9.30 11.35
CA ALA A 119 1.44 9.54 10.32
C ALA A 119 1.00 10.54 9.23
N GLU A 120 1.99 11.17 8.60
CA GLU A 120 1.86 11.85 7.32
C GLU A 120 2.13 10.84 6.20
N VAL A 121 1.09 10.43 5.47
CA VAL A 121 1.13 9.28 4.56
C VAL A 121 1.13 9.71 3.09
N LEU A 122 2.08 9.18 2.32
CA LEU A 122 2.05 9.13 0.87
C LEU A 122 1.73 7.70 0.42
N LEU A 123 0.63 7.52 -0.30
CA LEU A 123 0.27 6.24 -0.90
C LEU A 123 0.87 6.16 -2.31
N SER A 124 1.45 5.02 -2.66
CA SER A 124 1.99 4.83 -4.01
C SER A 124 1.74 3.45 -4.59
N ASP A 125 1.46 3.43 -5.89
CA ASP A 125 1.28 2.23 -6.69
C ASP A 125 1.67 2.53 -8.14
N ILE A 126 1.92 1.50 -8.93
CA ILE A 126 2.11 1.66 -10.38
C ILE A 126 0.78 1.77 -11.11
N ALA A 127 -0.27 1.10 -10.60
CA ALA A 127 -1.57 1.03 -11.22
C ALA A 127 -2.43 2.26 -10.86
N GLU A 128 -2.96 2.92 -11.88
CA GLU A 128 -3.79 4.11 -11.71
C GLU A 128 -5.12 3.78 -11.01
N ASP A 129 -5.69 2.62 -11.33
CA ASP A 129 -6.94 2.11 -10.76
C ASP A 129 -6.76 1.79 -9.26
N ALA A 130 -5.59 1.28 -8.86
CA ALA A 130 -5.23 1.06 -7.47
C ALA A 130 -5.21 2.39 -6.69
N LEU A 131 -4.50 3.40 -7.22
CA LEU A 131 -4.42 4.72 -6.59
C LEU A 131 -5.80 5.37 -6.44
N ARG A 132 -6.69 5.22 -7.43
CA ARG A 132 -8.08 5.70 -7.34
C ARG A 132 -8.89 4.95 -6.29
N LEU A 133 -8.72 3.64 -6.17
CA LEU A 133 -9.40 2.85 -5.14
C LEU A 133 -8.87 3.21 -3.74
N ALA A 134 -7.57 3.41 -3.60
CA ALA A 134 -6.96 3.91 -2.37
C ALA A 134 -7.48 5.31 -2.00
N GLU A 135 -7.65 6.20 -2.98
CA GLU A 135 -8.25 7.52 -2.78
C GLU A 135 -9.70 7.42 -2.28
N LEU A 136 -10.52 6.59 -2.94
CA LEU A 136 -11.91 6.33 -2.54
C LEU A 136 -11.98 5.82 -1.09
N ASN A 137 -11.11 4.86 -0.75
CA ASN A 137 -11.02 4.25 0.58
C ASN A 137 -10.48 5.23 1.63
N TRP A 138 -9.62 6.17 1.25
CA TRP A 138 -9.19 7.22 2.16
C TRP A 138 -10.35 8.18 2.45
N ILE A 139 -11.03 8.65 1.41
CA ILE A 139 -12.11 9.63 1.52
C ILE A 139 -13.26 9.12 2.41
N VAL A 140 -13.64 7.83 2.29
CA VAL A 140 -14.74 7.27 3.09
C VAL A 140 -14.45 7.24 4.59
N ASN A 141 -13.18 7.25 4.99
CA ASN A 141 -12.77 7.24 6.40
C ASN A 141 -12.46 8.64 6.95
N PHE A 142 -11.91 9.54 6.13
CA PHE A 142 -11.35 10.81 6.61
C PHE A 142 -12.00 12.07 6.02
N TYR A 143 -12.88 11.91 5.01
CA TYR A 143 -13.53 13.02 4.31
C TYR A 143 -12.54 14.07 3.78
N SER A 144 -11.34 13.63 3.40
CA SER A 144 -10.25 14.45 2.83
C SER A 144 -9.56 13.68 1.72
N ALA A 145 -8.76 14.37 0.89
CA ALA A 145 -7.93 13.71 -0.11
C ALA A 145 -6.60 13.22 0.51
N PRO A 146 -6.10 12.01 0.17
CA PRO A 146 -4.76 11.56 0.51
C PRO A 146 -3.69 12.25 -0.35
N GLN A 147 -2.42 12.10 0.06
CA GLN A 147 -1.30 12.28 -0.85
C GLN A 147 -1.10 10.99 -1.64
N LEU A 148 -1.04 11.10 -2.97
CA LEU A 148 -0.88 9.98 -3.89
C LEU A 148 0.32 10.23 -4.81
N ARG A 149 1.07 9.18 -5.15
CA ARG A 149 2.10 9.24 -6.19
C ARG A 149 2.17 7.94 -6.96
N ARG A 150 2.17 8.02 -8.29
CA ARG A 150 2.48 6.86 -9.12
C ARG A 150 3.98 6.60 -9.04
N ILE A 151 4.37 5.42 -8.56
CA ILE A 151 5.79 5.01 -8.47
C ILE A 151 5.97 3.72 -9.25
N ASP A 152 6.82 3.76 -10.27
CA ASP A 152 7.33 2.58 -10.96
C ASP A 152 8.65 2.16 -10.30
N TRP A 153 8.72 0.96 -9.72
CA TRP A 153 9.95 0.50 -9.08
C TRP A 153 11.10 0.29 -10.07
N LEU A 154 10.81 0.13 -11.38
CA LEU A 154 11.82 0.05 -12.42
C LEU A 154 12.46 1.40 -12.74
N ALA A 155 11.74 2.49 -12.47
CA ALA A 155 12.17 3.86 -12.71
C ALA A 155 11.55 4.81 -11.66
N PRO A 156 11.96 4.70 -10.38
CA PRO A 156 11.32 5.44 -9.31
C PRO A 156 11.55 6.95 -9.47
N ASP A 157 10.45 7.70 -9.49
CA ASP A 157 10.46 9.17 -9.57
C ASP A 157 9.82 9.79 -8.32
N CYS A 158 10.62 9.89 -7.27
CA CYS A 158 10.25 10.56 -6.03
C CYS A 158 11.48 11.22 -5.40
N PRO A 159 11.51 12.56 -5.27
CA PRO A 159 12.67 13.26 -4.70
C PRO A 159 12.70 13.22 -3.16
N GLU A 160 11.65 12.67 -2.54
CA GLU A 160 11.45 12.68 -1.09
C GLU A 160 12.02 11.42 -0.43
N ARG A 161 12.40 11.55 0.84
CA ARG A 161 12.75 10.41 1.70
C ARG A 161 11.78 10.29 2.87
N PHE A 162 11.58 9.05 3.31
CA PHE A 162 10.58 8.68 4.31
C PHE A 162 11.23 7.98 5.49
N GLU A 163 10.76 8.29 6.69
CA GLU A 163 11.24 7.69 7.94
C GLU A 163 10.73 6.25 8.09
N VAL A 164 9.56 5.98 7.51
CA VAL A 164 8.99 4.64 7.47
C VAL A 164 8.49 4.36 6.07
N ILE A 165 8.81 3.18 5.55
CA ILE A 165 8.21 2.64 4.34
C ILE A 165 7.34 1.45 4.74
N LEU A 166 6.17 1.33 4.13
CA LEU A 166 5.25 0.20 4.30
C LEU A 166 5.21 -0.59 3.01
N ALA A 167 5.16 -1.91 3.11
CA ALA A 167 4.86 -2.77 1.98
C ALA A 167 4.14 -4.03 2.46
N ALA A 168 3.01 -4.35 1.85
CA ALA A 168 2.25 -5.56 2.14
C ALA A 168 2.18 -6.45 0.90
N ASP A 169 2.66 -7.68 1.03
CA ASP A 169 2.60 -8.69 -0.02
C ASP A 169 3.22 -8.28 -1.37
N VAL A 170 4.39 -7.64 -1.35
CA VAL A 170 5.09 -7.17 -2.58
C VAL A 170 6.11 -8.17 -3.12
N ALA A 171 6.47 -9.20 -2.33
CA ALA A 171 7.54 -10.14 -2.65
C ALA A 171 7.04 -11.39 -3.42
N TYR A 172 6.24 -11.21 -4.47
CA TYR A 172 5.67 -12.30 -5.28
C TYR A 172 6.21 -12.40 -6.71
N GLU A 173 6.84 -11.35 -7.23
CA GLU A 173 7.32 -11.32 -8.61
C GLU A 173 8.84 -11.07 -8.68
N GLU A 174 9.60 -12.13 -8.98
CA GLU A 174 11.06 -12.11 -8.84
C GLU A 174 11.77 -11.03 -9.67
N ARG A 175 11.24 -10.71 -10.87
CA ARG A 175 11.80 -9.63 -11.71
C ARG A 175 11.73 -8.25 -11.03
N LEU A 176 10.82 -8.07 -10.07
CA LEU A 176 10.62 -6.81 -9.34
C LEU A 176 11.40 -6.73 -8.03
N PHE A 177 12.07 -7.80 -7.58
CA PHE A 177 12.78 -7.80 -6.30
C PHE A 177 13.92 -6.77 -6.26
N ARG A 178 14.82 -6.79 -7.24
CA ARG A 178 15.92 -5.81 -7.33
C ARG A 178 15.40 -4.37 -7.55
N PRO A 179 14.46 -4.12 -8.48
CA PRO A 179 13.81 -2.81 -8.62
C PRO A 179 13.19 -2.28 -7.32
N PHE A 180 12.45 -3.12 -6.60
CA PHE A 180 11.86 -2.75 -5.31
C PHE A 180 12.94 -2.38 -4.28
N ILE A 181 13.98 -3.21 -4.12
CA ILE A 181 15.04 -2.97 -3.14
C ILE A 181 15.82 -1.70 -3.49
N HIS A 182 16.05 -1.43 -4.78
CA HIS A 182 16.66 -0.18 -5.22
C HIS A 182 15.78 1.03 -4.90
N THR A 183 14.47 0.92 -5.13
CA THR A 183 13.49 1.96 -4.77
C THR A 183 13.47 2.19 -3.25
N LEU A 184 13.47 1.11 -2.46
CA LEU A 184 13.57 1.17 -1.00
C LEU A 184 14.82 1.96 -0.57
N ASP A 185 16.00 1.65 -1.11
CA ASP A 185 17.22 2.34 -0.72
C ASP A 185 17.24 3.83 -1.12
N GLN A 186 16.67 4.17 -2.28
CA GLN A 186 16.55 5.55 -2.70
C GLN A 186 15.60 6.37 -1.81
N LEU A 187 14.47 5.79 -1.42
CA LEU A 187 13.38 6.52 -0.76
C LEU A 187 13.41 6.41 0.77
N LEU A 188 14.12 5.44 1.34
CA LEU A 188 14.23 5.31 2.79
C LEU A 188 15.23 6.36 3.33
N ALA A 189 14.82 7.10 4.36
CA ALA A 189 15.71 7.98 5.13
C ALA A 189 16.84 7.16 5.79
N PRO A 190 18.02 7.74 6.10
CA PRO A 190 19.17 7.00 6.62
C PRO A 190 18.84 6.09 7.82
N GLU A 191 18.15 6.64 8.83
CA GLU A 191 17.70 5.94 10.04
C GLU A 191 16.28 5.35 9.92
N GLY A 192 15.74 5.33 8.70
CA GLY A 192 14.40 4.84 8.44
C GLY A 192 14.32 3.31 8.47
N CYS A 193 13.09 2.81 8.52
CA CYS A 193 12.84 1.38 8.40
C CYS A 193 11.68 1.06 7.45
N LEU A 194 11.70 -0.13 6.86
CA LEU A 194 10.57 -0.73 6.16
C LEU A 194 9.82 -1.66 7.12
N TYR A 195 8.50 -1.50 7.23
CA TYR A 195 7.62 -2.54 7.75
C TYR A 195 7.04 -3.32 6.57
N LEU A 196 7.46 -4.58 6.46
CA LEU A 196 7.06 -5.50 5.43
C LEU A 196 6.14 -6.57 6.02
N SER A 197 4.95 -6.77 5.45
CA SER A 197 4.14 -7.96 5.73
C SER A 197 4.25 -8.97 4.59
N GLU A 198 4.72 -10.18 4.89
CA GLU A 198 4.93 -11.23 3.88
C GLU A 198 4.33 -12.58 4.32
N PRO A 199 3.58 -13.28 3.45
CA PRO A 199 2.95 -14.57 3.76
C PRO A 199 3.90 -15.78 3.81
N ASN A 200 5.21 -15.57 3.92
CA ASN A 200 6.27 -16.59 3.98
C ASN A 200 6.33 -17.50 2.74
N ARG A 201 6.05 -16.96 1.56
CA ARG A 201 6.09 -17.74 0.31
C ARG A 201 7.52 -18.18 0.01
N LYS A 202 7.68 -19.36 -0.59
CA LYS A 202 9.01 -19.88 -0.97
C LYS A 202 9.81 -18.90 -1.85
N ILE A 203 9.12 -18.20 -2.74
CA ILE A 203 9.72 -17.22 -3.65
C ILE A 203 10.30 -16.00 -2.90
N ALA A 204 9.70 -15.61 -1.77
CA ALA A 204 10.16 -14.48 -0.98
C ALA A 204 11.53 -14.74 -0.31
N ARG A 205 11.99 -15.99 -0.22
CA ARG A 205 13.36 -16.30 0.26
C ARG A 205 14.41 -15.59 -0.57
N THR A 206 14.27 -15.57 -1.90
CA THR A 206 15.18 -14.85 -2.78
C THR A 206 15.13 -13.35 -2.49
N PHE A 207 13.95 -12.79 -2.23
CA PHE A 207 13.79 -11.38 -1.87
C PHE A 207 14.55 -11.02 -0.57
N PHE A 208 14.45 -11.83 0.49
CA PHE A 208 15.20 -11.60 1.73
C PHE A 208 16.72 -11.76 1.56
N THR A 209 17.18 -12.72 0.74
CA THR A 209 18.60 -12.84 0.37
C THR A 209 19.09 -11.56 -0.30
N LEU A 210 18.33 -11.03 -1.27
CA LEU A 210 18.69 -9.81 -1.99
C LEU A 210 18.67 -8.56 -1.10
N LEU A 211 17.75 -8.47 -0.13
CA LEU A 211 17.76 -7.42 0.89
C LEU A 211 19.07 -7.46 1.70
N ALA A 212 19.47 -8.63 2.16
CA ALA A 212 20.70 -8.83 2.93
C ALA A 212 21.96 -8.46 2.14
N GLU A 213 22.02 -8.86 0.86
CA GLU A 213 23.10 -8.50 -0.07
C GLU A 213 23.15 -6.99 -0.35
N SER A 214 22.00 -6.31 -0.31
CA SER A 214 21.88 -4.86 -0.55
C SER A 214 22.09 -4.01 0.70
N GLY A 215 22.57 -4.61 1.80
CA GLY A 215 22.91 -3.86 3.01
C GLY A 215 21.76 -3.68 3.99
N PHE A 216 20.68 -4.48 3.91
CA PHE A 216 19.58 -4.44 4.86
C PHE A 216 19.57 -5.64 5.82
N ASP A 217 19.18 -5.41 7.06
CA ASP A 217 18.85 -6.46 8.03
C ASP A 217 17.33 -6.55 8.18
N SER A 218 16.82 -7.79 8.28
CA SER A 218 15.38 -8.07 8.43
C SER A 218 15.12 -8.76 9.77
N GLU A 219 14.34 -8.12 10.63
CA GLU A 219 13.96 -8.63 11.94
C GLU A 219 12.47 -8.95 11.98
N ARG A 220 12.13 -10.21 12.31
CA ARG A 220 10.74 -10.63 12.53
C ARG A 220 10.18 -9.95 13.78
N GLN A 221 9.05 -9.27 13.64
CA GLN A 221 8.36 -8.63 14.75
C GLN A 221 7.44 -9.63 15.44
N ALA A 222 7.49 -9.69 16.78
CA ALA A 222 6.63 -10.56 17.56
C ALA A 222 5.16 -10.13 17.44
N SER A 223 4.23 -11.10 17.37
CA SER A 223 2.81 -10.81 17.49
C SER A 223 2.32 -11.16 18.89
N VAL A 224 1.68 -10.22 19.57
CA VAL A 224 0.97 -10.52 20.83
C VAL A 224 -0.37 -11.15 20.47
N GLY A 225 -0.54 -12.42 20.80
CA GLY A 225 -1.76 -13.20 20.55
C GLY A 225 -1.60 -14.44 19.66
N GLU A 226 -0.37 -14.82 19.28
CA GLU A 226 -0.11 -16.11 18.63
C GLU A 226 -0.45 -17.26 19.60
N SER A 227 -1.67 -17.78 19.52
CA SER A 227 -1.93 -19.16 19.91
C SER A 227 -1.14 -20.06 18.97
N THR A 228 -0.38 -20.99 19.54
CA THR A 228 0.40 -22.03 18.87
C THR A 228 -0.48 -22.92 17.97
N GLY A 229 -0.88 -22.42 16.80
CA GLY A 229 -1.78 -23.12 15.89
C GLY A 229 -1.91 -22.43 14.53
N GLY A 230 -1.06 -22.83 13.58
CA GLY A 230 -1.26 -22.63 12.14
C GLY A 230 -0.18 -21.80 11.45
N ASP A 231 0.64 -22.46 10.63
CA ASP A 231 1.69 -21.94 9.73
C ASP A 231 1.18 -21.00 8.59
N MET A 232 0.10 -20.22 8.79
CA MET A 232 -0.65 -19.57 7.70
C MET A 232 -0.83 -18.04 7.82
N ALA A 233 -0.43 -17.41 8.92
CA ALA A 233 -0.54 -15.95 9.06
C ALA A 233 0.67 -15.22 8.45
N PRO A 234 0.47 -14.09 7.74
CA PRO A 234 1.58 -13.25 7.30
C PRO A 234 2.48 -12.79 8.44
N THR A 235 3.77 -12.77 8.18
CA THR A 235 4.79 -12.28 9.12
C THR A 235 5.03 -10.80 8.92
N ILE A 236 5.16 -10.05 10.02
CA ILE A 236 5.69 -8.68 9.98
C ILE A 236 7.21 -8.70 10.15
N TYR A 237 7.91 -8.05 9.24
CA TYR A 237 9.35 -7.82 9.28
C TYR A 237 9.62 -6.33 9.39
N ARG A 238 10.53 -5.95 10.28
CA ARG A 238 11.16 -4.63 10.30
C ARG A 238 12.50 -4.74 9.60
N VAL A 239 12.67 -3.98 8.52
CA VAL A 239 13.84 -4.02 7.66
C VAL A 239 14.57 -2.68 7.76
N CYS A 240 15.84 -2.70 8.15
CA CYS A 240 16.65 -1.49 8.37
C CYS A 240 17.99 -1.61 7.62
N ARG A 241 18.66 -0.50 7.35
CA ARG A 241 20.05 -0.55 6.87
C ARG A 241 20.96 -1.15 7.95
N LYS A 242 21.95 -1.93 7.52
CA LYS A 242 23.06 -2.39 8.36
C LYS A 242 23.84 -1.18 8.85
N GLY A 243 24.11 -1.16 10.16
CA GLY A 243 24.98 -0.17 10.80
C GLY A 243 26.45 -0.35 10.46
#